data_AF-A0A1H9H5Z6-F1
#
_entry.id   AF-A0A1H9H5Z6-F1
#
_cell.length_a   1.000
_cell.length_b   1.000
_cell.length_c   1.000
_cell.angle_alpha   90.00
_cell.angle_beta   90.00
_cell.angle_gamma   90.00
#
_symmetry.space_group_name_H-M   'P 1'
#
loop_
_entity.id
_entity.type
_entity.pdbx_description
1 polymer ?
#
loop_
_entity_poly.entity_id
_entity_poly.type
_entity_poly.pdbx_seq_one_letter_code
_entity_poly.pdbx_strand_id
1 'polypeptide(L)'
;MNHTEIEKLVLIMESSFSEKIDDAIVTEYWRKFDTDFVEDKLLGEAWNEFTHYVTDYDLRNSDPEYEEHMRKELLKYIEKIRKKYLISSLR
;
A
#
# COMPACT_ATOMS: atom_id res chain seq x y z
N MET A 1 -4.80 -3.85 -15.59
CA MET A 1 -3.47 -3.54 -15.00
C MET A 1 -2.52 -4.71 -15.21
N ASN A 2 -1.23 -4.45 -15.45
CA ASN A 2 -0.24 -5.51 -15.72
C ASN A 2 0.47 -6.00 -14.43
N HIS A 3 1.16 -7.14 -14.51
CA HIS A 3 1.82 -7.77 -13.36
C HIS A 3 2.86 -6.85 -12.68
N THR A 4 3.66 -6.13 -13.46
CA THR A 4 4.68 -5.20 -12.97
C THR A 4 4.09 -4.04 -12.16
N GLU A 5 2.87 -3.58 -12.49
CA GLU A 5 2.20 -2.52 -11.75
C GLU A 5 1.71 -2.99 -10.37
N ILE A 6 1.28 -4.25 -10.27
CA ILE A 6 0.89 -4.86 -9.00
C ILE A 6 2.10 -5.06 -8.09
N GLU A 7 3.24 -5.49 -8.65
CA GLU A 7 4.50 -5.57 -7.92
C GLU A 7 4.94 -4.21 -7.39
N LYS A 8 4.81 -3.15 -8.19
CA LYS A 8 5.11 -1.78 -7.76
C LYS A 8 4.22 -1.32 -6.62
N LEU A 9 2.91 -1.60 -6.66
CA LEU A 9 2.00 -1.32 -5.55
C LEU A 9 2.51 -1.97 -4.26
N VAL A 10 2.81 -3.26 -4.31
CA VAL A 10 3.32 -4.01 -3.14
C VAL A 10 4.59 -3.37 -2.58
N LEU A 11 5.54 -3.01 -3.44
CA LEU A 11 6.79 -2.36 -3.04
C LEU A 11 6.57 -1.00 -2.36
N ILE A 12 5.64 -0.19 -2.86
CA ILE A 12 5.31 1.11 -2.27
C ILE A 12 4.70 0.94 -0.89
N MET A 13 3.74 0.00 -0.76
CA MET A 13 3.12 -0.32 0.52
C MET A 13 4.16 -0.81 1.54
N GLU A 14 5.08 -1.69 1.16
CA GLU A 14 6.14 -2.19 2.04
C GLU A 14 7.14 -1.09 2.45
N SER A 15 7.52 -0.23 1.50
CA SER A 15 8.45 0.88 1.75
C SER A 15 7.92 1.87 2.80
N SER A 16 6.60 2.00 2.91
CA SER A 16 5.94 2.88 3.88
C SER A 16 6.20 2.55 5.34
N PHE A 17 6.62 1.32 5.64
CA PHE A 17 6.94 0.88 6.99
C PHE A 17 8.33 1.29 7.49
N SER A 18 9.17 1.83 6.60
CA SER A 18 10.61 2.07 6.83
C SER A 18 11.00 3.54 6.98
N GLU A 19 10.06 4.42 7.36
CA GLU A 19 10.26 5.87 7.59
C GLU A 19 10.70 6.70 6.36
N LYS A 20 10.96 6.08 5.21
CA LYS A 20 11.25 6.76 3.94
C LYS A 20 10.19 6.48 2.91
N ILE A 21 9.01 7.03 3.13
CA ILE A 21 8.11 7.28 2.01
C ILE A 21 8.70 8.46 1.26
N ASP A 22 9.23 8.21 0.07
CA ASP A 22 9.52 9.31 -0.84
C ASP A 22 8.18 9.87 -1.32
N ASP A 23 7.83 11.06 -0.85
CA ASP A 23 6.58 11.75 -1.19
C ASP A 23 6.39 11.87 -2.72
N ALA A 24 7.49 11.92 -3.48
CA ALA A 24 7.45 11.96 -4.94
C ALA A 24 6.93 10.63 -5.53
N ILE A 25 7.35 9.50 -4.96
CA ILE A 25 6.88 8.17 -5.36
C ILE A 25 5.39 8.04 -5.07
N VAL A 26 4.95 8.32 -3.84
CA VAL A 26 3.53 8.20 -3.50
C VAL A 26 2.65 9.10 -4.38
N THR A 27 3.07 10.34 -4.63
CA THR A 27 2.31 11.29 -5.46
C THR A 27 2.19 10.85 -6.92
N GLU A 28 3.27 10.32 -7.52
CA GLU A 28 3.26 9.84 -8.91
C GLU A 28 2.31 8.63 -9.06
N TYR A 29 2.41 7.68 -8.14
CA TYR A 29 1.61 6.48 -8.17
C TYR A 29 0.14 6.74 -7.78
N TRP A 30 -0.14 7.76 -6.98
CA TRP A 30 -1.48 8.10 -6.53
C TRP A 30 -2.45 8.31 -7.69
N ARG A 31 -2.09 9.17 -8.65
CA ARG A 31 -2.97 9.50 -9.78
C ARG A 31 -3.21 8.31 -10.71
N LYS A 32 -2.20 7.45 -10.86
CA LYS A 32 -2.27 6.30 -11.76
C LYS A 32 -3.16 5.21 -11.20
N PHE A 33 -3.05 4.99 -9.90
CA PHE A 33 -3.73 3.93 -9.19
C PHE A 33 -5.20 4.23 -8.89
N ASP A 34 -5.53 5.49 -8.56
CA ASP A 34 -6.91 5.92 -8.32
C ASP A 34 -7.82 5.71 -9.54
N THR A 35 -7.28 5.82 -10.75
CA THR A 35 -8.02 5.54 -12.00
C THR A 35 -8.04 4.06 -12.42
N ASP A 36 -6.97 3.30 -12.13
CA ASP A 36 -6.78 1.95 -12.67
C ASP A 36 -7.29 0.83 -11.75
N PHE A 37 -7.53 1.10 -10.46
CA PHE A 37 -7.94 0.07 -9.48
C PHE A 37 -9.44 -0.26 -9.45
N VAL A 38 -10.24 0.34 -10.32
CA VAL A 38 -11.70 0.20 -10.34
C VAL A 38 -12.16 -1.24 -10.64
N GLU A 39 -11.34 -2.07 -11.30
CA GLU A 39 -11.75 -3.42 -11.73
C GLU A 39 -11.38 -4.55 -10.76
N ASP A 40 -10.40 -4.37 -9.87
CA ASP A 40 -10.03 -5.39 -8.88
C ASP A 40 -10.31 -4.92 -7.46
N LYS A 41 -11.36 -5.51 -6.87
CA LYS A 41 -11.78 -5.21 -5.50
C LYS A 41 -10.67 -5.35 -4.45
N LEU A 42 -9.80 -6.37 -4.54
CA LEU A 42 -8.71 -6.54 -3.56
C LEU A 42 -7.70 -5.41 -3.67
N LEU A 43 -7.36 -5.00 -4.89
CA LEU A 43 -6.38 -3.96 -5.13
C LEU A 43 -6.94 -2.57 -4.79
N GLY A 44 -8.23 -2.33 -5.10
CA GLY A 44 -8.93 -1.13 -4.69
C GLY A 44 -9.04 -1.00 -3.16
N GLU A 45 -9.39 -2.08 -2.45
CA GLU A 45 -9.44 -2.09 -0.98
C GLU A 45 -8.05 -1.85 -0.37
N ALA A 46 -7.01 -2.53 -0.88
CA ALA A 46 -5.64 -2.36 -0.41
C ALA A 46 -5.12 -0.94 -0.65
N TRP A 47 -5.41 -0.36 -1.82
CA TRP A 47 -5.04 1.02 -2.15
C TRP A 47 -5.78 2.03 -1.28
N ASN A 48 -7.08 1.85 -1.06
CA ASN A 48 -7.86 2.71 -0.16
C ASN A 48 -7.31 2.65 1.27
N GLU A 49 -6.99 1.47 1.79
CA GLU A 49 -6.39 1.35 3.12
C GLU A 49 -5.01 2.01 3.18
N PHE A 50 -4.20 1.81 2.15
CA PHE A 50 -2.86 2.40 2.05
C PHE A 50 -2.92 3.92 2.03
N THR A 51 -3.83 4.50 1.23
CA THR A 51 -4.02 5.95 1.15
C THR A 51 -4.41 6.55 2.50
N HIS A 52 -5.36 5.93 3.24
CA HIS A 52 -5.68 6.34 4.61
C HIS A 52 -4.44 6.30 5.52
N TYR A 53 -3.69 5.19 5.48
CA TYR A 53 -2.47 5.07 6.27
C TYR A 53 -1.46 6.20 5.98
N VAL A 54 -1.22 6.54 4.71
CA VAL A 54 -0.24 7.59 4.37
C VAL A 54 -0.76 9.00 4.67
N THR A 55 -2.05 9.30 4.50
CA THR A 55 -2.63 10.62 4.78
C THR A 55 -2.78 10.91 6.26
N ASP A 56 -2.98 9.87 7.09
CA ASP A 56 -3.15 10.00 8.54
C ASP A 56 -1.79 10.13 9.27
N TYR A 57 -0.79 10.75 8.61
CA TYR A 57 0.56 10.95 9.13
C TYR A 57 0.57 11.68 10.49
N ASP A 58 -0.30 12.68 10.67
CA ASP A 58 -0.40 13.43 11.93
C ASP A 58 -0.99 12.57 13.07
N LEU A 59 -1.89 11.62 12.75
CA LEU A 59 -2.49 10.72 13.75
C LEU A 59 -1.51 9.62 14.18
N ARG A 60 -0.75 9.05 13.24
CA ARG A 60 0.27 8.01 13.50
C ARG A 60 1.37 8.49 14.45
N ASN A 61 1.83 9.73 14.30
CA ASN A 61 2.82 10.31 15.22
C ASN A 61 2.26 10.59 16.62
N SER A 62 0.94 10.61 16.79
CA SER A 62 0.27 10.89 18.07
C SER A 62 -0.22 9.64 18.81
N ASP A 63 -0.37 8.50 18.12
CA ASP A 63 -0.88 7.25 18.67
C ASP A 63 -0.14 6.01 18.08
N PRO A 64 0.81 5.43 18.83
CA PRO A 64 1.54 4.23 18.43
C PRO A 64 0.68 2.98 18.26
N GLU A 65 -0.42 2.84 19.01
CA GLU A 65 -1.32 1.68 18.89
C GLU A 65 -2.07 1.72 17.56
N TYR A 66 -2.51 2.92 17.17
CA TYR A 66 -3.10 3.16 15.86
C TYR A 66 -2.12 2.86 14.73
N GLU A 67 -0.86 3.30 14.83
CA GLU A 67 0.17 3.00 13.83
C GLU A 67 0.39 1.48 13.67
N GLU A 68 0.51 0.75 14.78
CA GLU A 68 0.70 -0.70 14.75
C GLU A 68 -0.53 -1.44 14.18
N HIS A 69 -1.74 -0.98 14.51
CA HIS A 69 -2.96 -1.54 13.94
C HIS A 69 -3.00 -1.40 12.41
N MET A 70 -2.79 -0.19 11.90
CA MET A 70 -2.81 0.07 10.46
C MET A 70 -1.71 -0.71 9.73
N ARG A 71 -0.52 -0.82 10.32
CA ARG A 71 0.58 -1.64 9.79
C ARG A 71 0.15 -3.11 9.62
N LYS A 72 -0.54 -3.68 10.61
CA LYS A 72 -1.05 -5.07 10.54
C LYS A 72 -2.11 -5.23 9.46
N GLU A 73 -3.03 -4.28 9.29
CA GLU A 73 -4.03 -4.34 8.23
C GLU A 73 -3.40 -4.29 6.83
N LEU A 74 -2.45 -3.39 6.60
CA LEU A 74 -1.73 -3.30 5.33
C LEU A 74 -0.94 -4.58 5.00
N LEU A 75 -0.29 -5.18 5.99
CA LEU A 75 0.42 -6.45 5.79
C LEU A 75 -0.52 -7.58 5.32
N LYS A 76 -1.75 -7.64 5.85
CA LYS A 76 -2.75 -8.62 5.39
C LYS A 76 -3.11 -8.41 3.92
N TYR A 77 -3.22 -7.16 3.46
CA TYR A 77 -3.48 -6.87 2.05
C TYR A 77 -2.30 -7.26 1.17
N ILE A 78 -1.07 -6.91 1.57
CA ILE A 78 0.16 -7.30 0.86
C ILE A 78 0.22 -8.82 0.68
N GLU A 79 0.00 -9.60 1.75
CA GLU A 79 -0.01 -11.06 1.68
C GLU A 79 -1.07 -11.61 0.73
N LYS A 80 -2.30 -11.08 0.79
CA LYS A 80 -3.39 -11.47 -0.11
C LYS A 80 -3.05 -11.17 -1.57
N ILE A 81 -2.47 -10.01 -1.86
CA ILE A 81 -2.06 -9.60 -3.20
C ILE A 81 -0.95 -10.52 -3.71
N ARG A 82 0.10 -10.73 -2.90
CA ARG A 82 1.21 -11.63 -3.23
C ARG A 82 0.72 -13.03 -3.58
N LYS A 83 -0.21 -13.57 -2.78
CA LYS A 83 -0.81 -14.89 -3.02
C LYS A 83 -1.66 -14.92 -4.29
N LYS A 84 -2.53 -13.93 -4.51
CA LYS A 84 -3.43 -13.86 -5.68
C LYS A 84 -2.64 -13.74 -6.98
N TYR A 85 -1.57 -12.96 -6.95
CA TYR A 85 -0.80 -12.59 -8.14
C TYR A 85 0.51 -13.36 -8.30
N LEU A 86 0.81 -14.33 -7.43
CA LEU A 86 2.05 -15.11 -7.45
C LEU A 86 3.32 -14.24 -7.38
N ILE A 87 3.24 -13.09 -6.70
CA ILE A 87 4.37 -12.20 -6.51
C ILE A 87 5.25 -12.80 -5.43
N SER A 88 6.44 -13.26 -5.82
CA SER A 88 7.41 -13.80 -4.89
C SER A 88 7.81 -12.76 -3.85
N SER A 89 7.91 -13.15 -2.57
CA SER A 89 8.58 -12.37 -1.52
C SER A 89 10.07 -12.31 -1.85
N LEU A 90 10.44 -11.42 -2.76
CA LEU A 90 11.82 -11.16 -3.10
C LEU A 90 12.42 -10.25 -2.03
N ARG A 91 13.26 -10.89 -1.19
CA ARG A 91 14.50 -10.39 -0.55
C ARG A 91 14.45 -9.11 0.28
#